data_AF-A0A7Z9WYS2-F1
#
_entry.id   AF-A0A7Z9WYS2-F1
#
_cell.length_a   1.000
_cell.length_b   1.000
_cell.length_c   1.000
_cell.angle_alpha   90.00
_cell.angle_beta   90.00
_cell.angle_gamma   90.00
#
_symmetry.space_group_name_H-M   'P 1'
#
loop_
_entity.id
_entity.type
_entity.pdbx_description
1 polymer ?
#
loop_
_entity_poly.entity_id
_entity_poly.type
_entity_poly.pdbx_seq_one_letter_code
_entity_poly.pdbx_strand_id
1 'polypeptide(L)' 'MISQDLLDILACPKCKEAVVLNDTKDGLICEKCSLLYEI' A
#
# COMPACT_ATOMS: atom_id res chain seq x y z
N MET A 1 -10.61 -12.03 14.97
CA MET A 1 -9.35 -12.28 14.23
C MET A 1 -9.51 -11.60 12.89
N ILE A 2 -8.69 -10.58 12.60
CA ILE A 2 -8.69 -9.93 11.29
C ILE A 2 -7.86 -10.84 10.38
N SER A 3 -8.45 -11.33 9.29
CA SER A 3 -7.82 -12.29 8.38
C SER A 3 -6.62 -11.66 7.66
N GLN A 4 -5.50 -12.38 7.59
CA GLN A 4 -4.28 -11.95 6.87
C GLN A 4 -4.56 -11.60 5.41
N ASP A 5 -5.55 -12.25 4.80
CA ASP A 5 -6.06 -11.98 3.46
C ASP A 5 -6.45 -10.50 3.25
N LEU A 6 -6.87 -9.76 4.29
CA LEU A 6 -7.20 -8.33 4.17
C LEU A 6 -5.95 -7.43 4.13
N LEU A 7 -4.86 -7.83 4.78
CA LEU A 7 -3.59 -7.11 4.78
C LEU A 7 -2.84 -7.29 3.46
N ASP A 8 -2.99 -8.46 2.81
CA ASP A 8 -2.38 -8.75 1.51
C ASP A 8 -3.05 -8.00 0.34
N ILE A 9 -4.25 -7.41 0.57
CA ILE A 9 -4.98 -6.59 -0.42
C ILE A 9 -4.60 -5.11 -0.30
N LEU A 10 -3.55 -4.75 0.46
CA LEU A 10 -3.12 -3.35 0.54
C LEU A 10 -2.81 -2.81 -0.87
N ALA A 11 -3.77 -2.04 -1.35
CA ALA A 11 -3.83 -1.50 -2.69
C ALA A 11 -4.14 -0.02 -2.58
N CYS A 12 -3.64 0.74 -3.55
CA CYS A 12 -3.87 2.17 -3.58
C CYS A 12 -5.37 2.45 -3.66
N PRO A 13 -5.95 3.30 -2.79
CA PRO A 13 -7.38 3.57 -2.79
C PRO A 13 -7.88 4.25 -4.07
N LYS A 14 -6.98 4.91 -4.82
CA LYS A 14 -7.32 5.63 -6.05
C LYS A 14 -7.31 4.73 -7.29
N CYS A 15 -6.29 3.89 -7.45
CA CYS A 15 -6.10 3.09 -8.66
C CYS A 15 -6.29 1.57 -8.46
N LYS A 16 -6.45 1.13 -7.20
CA LYS A 16 -6.63 -0.27 -6.78
C LYS A 16 -5.50 -1.23 -7.18
N GLU A 17 -4.34 -0.69 -7.55
CA GLU A 17 -3.13 -1.48 -7.77
C GLU A 17 -2.42 -1.74 -6.45
N ALA A 18 -1.57 -2.77 -6.45
CA ALA A 18 -0.65 -3.02 -5.36
C ALA A 18 0.24 -1.80 -5.07
N VAL A 19 0.49 -1.56 -3.79
CA VAL A 19 1.44 -0.57 -3.30
C VAL A 19 2.65 -1.27 -2.71
N VAL A 20 3.81 -0.65 -2.82
CA VAL A 20 5.08 -1.17 -2.28
C VAL A 20 5.44 -0.40 -1.03
N LEU A 21 5.90 -1.11 0.00
CA LEU A 21 6.48 -0.46 1.19
C LEU A 21 7.80 0.21 0.80
N ASN A 22 8.04 1.43 1.29
CA ASN A 22 9.32 2.10 1.14
C ASN A 22 10.42 1.45 2.01
N ASP A 23 11.68 1.79 1.76
CA ASP A 23 12.84 1.20 2.45
C ASP A 23 12.82 1.41 3.97
N THR A 24 12.30 2.56 4.41
CA THR A 24 12.13 2.95 5.82
C THR A 24 10.94 2.28 6.50
N LYS A 25 10.09 1.59 5.73
CA LYS A 25 8.88 0.89 6.16
C LYS A 25 7.84 1.77 6.87
N ASP A 26 7.87 3.06 6.61
CA ASP A 26 6.96 4.09 7.15
C ASP A 26 6.03 4.66 6.07
N GLY A 27 6.12 4.17 4.84
CA GLY A 27 5.29 4.64 3.74
C GLY A 27 4.95 3.55 2.71
N LEU A 28 3.76 3.67 2.13
CA LEU A 28 3.30 2.89 0.98
C LEU A 28 3.41 3.76 -0.28
N ILE A 29 4.30 3.35 -1.17
CA ILE A 29 4.49 3.97 -2.47
C ILE A 29 3.54 3.32 -3.47
N CYS A 30 2.73 4.14 -4.14
CA CYS A 30 1.98 3.76 -5.31
C CYS A 30 2.68 4.27 -6.57
N GLU A 31 3.39 3.39 -7.28
CA GLU A 31 4.07 3.71 -8.54
C GLU A 31 3.12 4.33 -9.60
N LYS A 32 1.91 3.77 -9.73
CA LYS A 32 0.93 4.20 -10.75
C LYS A 32 0.34 5.58 -10.47
N CYS A 33 0.17 5.94 -9.20
CA CYS A 33 -0.32 7.27 -8.82
C CYS A 33 0.82 8.26 -8.53
N SER A 34 2.05 7.77 -8.42
CA SER A 34 3.21 8.51 -7.92
C SER A 34 2.91 9.21 -6.59
N LEU A 35 2.22 8.49 -5.69
CA LEU A 35 1.83 8.95 -4.36
C LEU A 35 2.52 8.13 -3.29
N LEU A 36 2.89 8.78 -2.19
CA LEU A 36 3.35 8.16 -0.96
C LEU A 36 2.24 8.29 0.09
N TYR A 37 1.84 7.19 0.70
CA TYR A 37 0.96 7.17 1.85
C TYR A 37 1.78 6.87 3.11
N GLU A 38 1.80 7.79 4.07
CA GLU A 38 2.45 7.56 5.37
C GLU A 38 1.63 6.54 6.19
N ILE A 39 2.31 5.64 6.91
CA ILE A 39 1.71 4.56 7.73
C ILE A 39 1.79 4.92 9.22
#